data_AF-A0A953TG03-F1
#
_entry.id   AF-A0A953TG03-F1
#
_cell.length_a   1.000
_cell.length_b   1.000
_cell.length_c   1.000
_cell.angle_alpha   90.00
_cell.angle_beta   90.00
_cell.angle_gamma   90.00
#
_symmetry.space_group_name_H-M   'P 1'
#
loop_
_entity.id
_entity.type
_entity.pdbx_description
1 polymer ?
#
loop_
_entity_poly.entity_id
_entity_poly.type
_entity_poly.pdbx_seq_one_letter_code
_entity_poly.pdbx_strand_id
1 'polypeptide(L)' 'LDAMASRPIRGGAEVFVAVENLLNQRYATGYAATPPTVPVSVPQLGLPIAARFGVRFQFPER' A
#
# COMPACT_ATOMS: atom_id res chain seq x y z
N LEU A 1 10.73 -1.05 0.72
CA LEU A 1 11.13 0.38 0.73
C LEU A 1 10.00 1.13 0.08
N ASP A 2 9.48 2.14 0.77
CA ASP A 2 8.32 2.91 0.33
C ASP A 2 8.68 4.40 0.34
N ALA A 3 8.05 5.19 -0.52
CA ALA A 3 8.17 6.64 -0.53
C ALA A 3 6.82 7.31 -0.72
N MET A 4 6.69 8.51 -0.18
CA MET A 4 5.53 9.35 -0.38
C MET A 4 5.94 10.81 -0.53
N ALA A 5 5.17 11.55 -1.31
CA ALA A 5 5.26 12.99 -1.41
C ALA A 5 3.85 13.57 -1.43
N SER A 6 3.66 14.70 -0.77
CA SER A 6 2.39 15.40 -0.78
C SER A 6 2.59 16.90 -0.89
N ARG A 7 1.54 17.59 -1.34
CA ARG A 7 1.54 19.03 -1.52
C ARG A 7 0.20 19.60 -1.07
N PRO A 8 0.20 20.50 -0.08
CA PRO A 8 -1.00 21.24 0.26
C PRO A 8 -1.38 22.16 -0.91
N ILE A 9 -2.67 22.27 -1.18
CA ILE A 9 -3.22 23.17 -2.17
C ILE A 9 -3.88 24.36 -1.45
N ARG A 10 -5.20 24.36 -1.32
CA ARG A 10 -5.97 25.45 -0.71
C ARG A 10 -7.24 24.89 -0.08
N GLY A 11 -7.76 25.56 0.95
CA GLY A 11 -9.04 25.21 1.55
C GLY A 11 -9.02 23.86 2.28
N GLY A 12 -7.89 23.49 2.88
CA GLY A 12 -7.71 22.20 3.55
C GLY A 12 -7.51 21.00 2.60
N ALA A 13 -7.42 21.24 1.28
CA ALA A 13 -7.13 20.19 0.31
C ALA A 13 -5.62 19.95 0.12
N GLU A 14 -5.23 18.70 -0.03
CA GLU A 14 -3.86 18.24 -0.25
C GLU A 14 -3.85 17.12 -1.29
N VAL A 15 -2.93 17.19 -2.25
CA VAL A 15 -2.66 16.07 -3.18
C VAL A 15 -1.49 15.25 -2.67
N PHE A 16 -1.55 13.94 -2.85
CA PHE A 16 -0.46 13.05 -2.48
C PHE A 16 -0.20 12.00 -3.56
N VAL A 17 1.04 11.53 -3.58
CA VAL A 17 1.50 10.35 -4.30
C VAL A 17 2.30 9.49 -3.34
N ALA A 18 2.08 8.18 -3.40
CA ALA A 18 2.80 7.18 -2.63
C ALA A 18 3.21 6.04 -3.55
N VAL A 19 4.42 5.54 -3.36
CA VAL A 19 4.93 4.36 -4.05
C VAL A 19 5.37 3.36 -3.00
N GLU A 20 4.75 2.19 -3.03
CA GLU A 20 5.07 1.05 -2.18
C GLU A 20 5.96 0.08 -2.96
N ASN A 21 6.85 -0.60 -2.24
CA ASN A 21 7.76 -1.59 -2.80
C ASN A 21 8.60 -1.04 -3.98
N LEU A 22 9.26 0.11 -3.78
CA LEU A 22 10.09 0.82 -4.77
C LEU A 22 11.14 -0.05 -5.47
N LEU A 23 11.67 -1.03 -4.74
CA LEU A 23 12.69 -1.96 -5.25
C LEU A 23 12.09 -3.19 -5.94
N ASN A 24 10.76 -3.25 -6.07
CA ASN A 24 9.98 -4.34 -6.63
C ASN A 24 10.40 -5.72 -6.07
N GLN A 25 10.67 -5.77 -4.76
CA GLN A 25 11.09 -6.98 -4.09
C GLN A 25 9.91 -7.94 -3.97
N ARG A 26 10.16 -9.22 -4.23
CA ARG A 26 9.18 -10.29 -3.98
C ARG A 26 9.40 -10.86 -2.59
N TYR A 27 8.38 -10.78 -1.75
CA TYR A 27 8.40 -11.30 -0.40
C TYR A 27 7.03 -11.89 -0.05
N ALA A 28 7.03 -12.91 0.81
CA ALA A 28 5.80 -13.49 1.33
C ALA A 28 5.23 -12.57 2.43
N THR A 29 3.96 -12.22 2.33
CA THR A 29 3.21 -11.50 3.37
C THR A 29 2.41 -12.43 4.26
N GLY A 30 2.30 -13.71 3.88
CA GLY A 30 1.62 -14.74 4.63
C GLY A 30 1.62 -16.07 3.87
N TYR A 31 0.85 -17.03 4.38
CA TYR A 31 0.58 -18.29 3.70
C TYR A 31 -0.93 -18.45 3.60
N ALA A 32 -1.41 -18.91 2.44
CA ALA A 32 -2.82 -19.21 2.27
C ALA A 32 -3.24 -20.33 3.23
N ALA A 33 -4.45 -20.24 3.78
CA ALA A 33 -5.03 -21.33 4.55
C ALA A 33 -5.29 -22.51 3.60
N THR A 34 -4.41 -23.51 3.62
CA THR A 34 -4.64 -24.75 2.87
C THR A 34 -5.51 -25.70 3.71
N PRO A 35 -6.47 -26.41 3.09
CA PRO A 35 -7.21 -27.47 3.77
C PRO A 35 -6.25 -28.49 4.39
N PRO A 36 -6.60 -29.12 5.52
CA PRO A 36 -5.73 -30.08 6.22
C PRO A 36 -5.36 -31.31 5.38
N THR A 37 -6.02 -31.52 4.24
CA THR A 37 -5.74 -32.58 3.26
C THR A 37 -4.64 -32.24 2.26
N VAL A 38 -4.13 -31.00 2.22
CA VAL A 38 -3.06 -30.57 1.30
C VAL A 38 -1.83 -30.14 2.12
N PRO A 39 -0.70 -30.89 2.09
CA PRO A 39 0.47 -30.65 2.93
C PRO A 39 1.36 -29.49 2.47
N VAL A 40 0.90 -28.67 1.51
CA VAL A 40 1.68 -27.57 0.96
C VAL A 40 1.08 -26.24 1.42
N SER A 41 1.88 -25.44 2.12
CA SER A 41 1.55 -24.05 2.39
C SER A 41 1.94 -23.21 1.16
N VAL A 42 0.98 -22.51 0.56
CA VAL A 42 1.23 -21.63 -0.58
C VAL A 42 1.52 -20.22 -0.05
N PRO A 43 2.72 -19.65 -0.27
CA PRO A 43 3.02 -18.31 0.18
C PRO A 43 2.15 -17.29 -0.57
N GLN A 44 1.48 -16.42 0.18
CA GLN A 44 0.82 -15.26 -0.36
C GLN A 44 1.87 -14.16 -0.52
N LEU A 45 2.08 -13.72 -1.76
CA LEU A 45 3.05 -12.67 -2.07
C LEU A 45 2.46 -11.29 -1.80
N GLY A 46 3.31 -10.39 -1.31
CA GLY A 46 2.99 -8.98 -1.21
C GLY A 46 2.79 -8.35 -2.59
N LEU A 47 2.21 -7.14 -2.60
CA LEU A 47 2.02 -6.39 -3.84
C LEU A 47 3.39 -6.16 -4.53
N PRO A 48 3.43 -6.24 -5.87
CA PRO A 48 4.57 -5.72 -6.62
C PRO A 48 4.70 -4.20 -6.39
N ILE A 49 5.67 -3.56 -7.03
CA ILE A 49 5.74 -2.09 -7.00
C ILE A 49 4.36 -1.49 -7.32
N ALA A 50 3.86 -0.66 -6.42
CA ALA A 50 2.51 -0.11 -6.49
C ALA A 50 2.56 1.39 -6.27
N ALA A 51 1.95 2.15 -7.18
CA ALA A 51 1.80 3.59 -7.05
C ALA A 51 0.34 3.94 -6.73
N ARG A 52 0.15 4.83 -5.76
CA ARG A 52 -1.15 5.37 -5.35
C ARG A 52 -1.08 6.89 -5.39
N PHE A 53 -2.14 7.54 -5.83
CA PHE A 53 -2.29 8.99 -5.76
C PHE A 53 -3.69 9.34 -5.30
N GLY A 54 -3.86 10.53 -4.74
CA GLY A 54 -5.17 10.95 -4.28
C GLY A 54 -5.21 12.38 -3.78
N VAL A 55 -6.40 12.76 -3.33
CA VAL A 55 -6.69 14.04 -2.69
C VAL A 55 -7.19 13.77 -1.28
N ARG A 56 -6.66 14.50 -0.31
CA ARG A 56 -7.09 14.51 1.09
C ARG A 56 -7.70 15.87 1.40
N PHE A 57 -8.85 15.89 2.07
CA PHE A 57 -9.48 17.10 2.58
C PHE A 57 -9.49 17.07 4.10
N GLN A 58 -8.91 18.09 4.73
CA GLN A 58 -8.99 18.33 6.17
C GLN A 58 -10.10 19.33 6.45
N PHE A 59 -11.16 18.85 7.09
CA PHE A 59 -12.24 19.71 7.59
C PHE A 59 -11.82 20.30 8.95
N PRO A 60 -12.09 21.59 9.21
CA PRO A 60 -11.82 22.16 10.52
C PRO A 60 -12.67 21.48 11.59
N GLU A 61 -12.07 21.14 12.72
CA GLU A 61 -12.81 20.79 13.94
C GLU A 61 -13.45 22.06 14.51
N ARG A 62 -14.71 21.96 14.93
CA ARG A 62 -15.52 23.07 15.45
C ARG A 62 -15.11 23.45 16.86
#